data_AF-A0AAE0CXE8-F1
#
_entry.id   AF-A0AAE0CXE8-F1
#
_cell.length_a   1.000
_cell.length_b   1.000
_cell.length_c   1.000
_cell.angle_alpha   90.00
_cell.angle_beta   90.00
_cell.angle_gamma   90.00
#
_symmetry.space_group_name_H-M   'P 1'
#
loop_
_entity.id
_entity.type
_entity.pdbx_description
1 polymer ?
#
loop_
_entity_poly.entity_id
_entity_poly.type
_entity_poly.pdbx_seq_one_letter_code
_entity_poly.pdbx_strand_id
1 'polypeptide(L)'
;MQFSTQQRPILKALAYGEVLHAYAKWSVGEFMNPKHSADVRRGIATAFKVLVVRSSRLLSDLAERCGWQGLYAHNQISELASTFQGNSVAEGDTLVISIRLASEILMKRYRLPQSVDPGRPLALYENGILEEAVSQMALTSNLSGSIRGASYNDGVLPRCRAVVEAIGQRMAYEAAKAQGNVITEVLDLFEASCIREDSSWFVEHGYGTRSMLWDNEKRAYGNLLPLLPSLVDRANAKAYITAPLVDETCMKTFIKALPAFGASRDDVIAEQAPKSRL
;
A
#
# COMPACT_ATOMS: atom_id res chain seq x y z
N MET A 1 -15.18 15.63 -12.56
CA MET A 1 -15.30 15.02 -11.21
C MET A 1 -14.99 16.10 -10.17
N GLN A 2 -15.97 16.53 -9.36
CA GLN A 2 -15.83 17.71 -8.47
C GLN A 2 -15.74 17.39 -6.96
N PHE A 3 -16.07 16.17 -6.53
CA PHE A 3 -16.08 15.81 -5.11
C PHE A 3 -14.71 15.34 -4.63
N SER A 4 -14.25 15.88 -3.50
CA SER A 4 -12.95 15.54 -2.90
C SER A 4 -12.84 14.07 -2.51
N THR A 5 -13.95 13.43 -2.11
CA THR A 5 -14.04 12.01 -1.77
C THR A 5 -13.84 11.08 -2.97
N GLN A 6 -14.02 11.61 -4.18
CA GLN A 6 -13.74 10.90 -5.43
C GLN A 6 -12.30 11.13 -5.90
N GLN A 7 -11.79 12.35 -5.72
CA GLN A 7 -10.45 12.74 -6.17
C GLN A 7 -9.32 12.22 -5.28
N ARG A 8 -9.53 12.16 -3.95
CA ARG A 8 -8.47 11.80 -2.98
C ARG A 8 -7.87 10.41 -3.23
N PRO A 9 -8.65 9.32 -3.41
CA PRO A 9 -8.07 8.01 -3.70
C PRO A 9 -7.23 8.00 -4.99
N ILE A 10 -7.68 8.73 -6.02
CA ILE A 10 -6.98 8.86 -7.30
C ILE A 10 -5.62 9.53 -7.12
N LEU A 11 -5.59 10.68 -6.44
CA LEU A 11 -4.34 11.40 -6.15
C LEU A 11 -3.40 10.60 -5.25
N LYS A 12 -3.94 9.92 -4.23
CA LYS A 12 -3.14 9.05 -3.34
C LYS A 12 -2.51 7.92 -4.14
N ALA A 13 -3.27 7.24 -5.00
CA ALA A 13 -2.74 6.17 -5.84
C ALA A 13 -1.66 6.64 -6.81
N LEU A 14 -1.83 7.80 -7.45
CA LEU A 14 -0.81 8.39 -8.33
C LEU A 14 0.47 8.75 -7.56
N ALA A 15 0.34 9.38 -6.39
CA ALA A 15 1.49 9.73 -5.57
C ALA A 15 2.27 8.50 -5.10
N TYR A 16 1.55 7.47 -4.60
CA TYR A 16 2.17 6.20 -4.24
C TYR A 16 2.80 5.51 -5.46
N GLY A 17 2.16 5.56 -6.63
CA GLY A 17 2.71 5.00 -7.86
C GLY A 17 4.06 5.60 -8.25
N GLU A 18 4.19 6.93 -8.25
CA GLU A 18 5.47 7.60 -8.55
C GLU A 18 6.54 7.27 -7.49
N VAL A 19 6.20 7.33 -6.19
CA VAL A 19 7.14 7.02 -5.10
C VAL A 19 7.59 5.56 -5.12
N LEU A 20 6.66 4.61 -5.29
CA LEU A 20 6.97 3.18 -5.34
C LEU A 20 7.76 2.81 -6.60
N HIS A 21 7.56 3.49 -7.72
CA HIS A 21 8.38 3.30 -8.92
C HIS A 21 9.82 3.74 -8.70
N ALA A 22 10.02 4.89 -8.05
CA ALA A 22 11.35 5.32 -7.65
C ALA A 22 11.97 4.32 -6.65
N TYR A 23 11.20 3.91 -5.64
CA TYR A 23 11.66 2.94 -4.65
C TYR A 23 12.02 1.58 -5.25
N ALA A 24 11.30 1.13 -6.29
CA ALA A 24 11.61 -0.10 -7.02
C ALA A 24 12.99 -0.03 -7.69
N LYS A 25 13.27 1.06 -8.42
CA LYS A 25 14.58 1.27 -9.06
C LYS A 25 15.72 1.31 -8.04
N TRP A 26 15.51 2.02 -6.93
CA TRP A 26 16.49 2.08 -5.85
C TRP A 26 16.72 0.69 -5.22
N SER A 27 15.64 -0.03 -4.91
CA SER A 27 15.70 -1.37 -4.31
C SER A 27 16.43 -2.36 -5.21
N VAL A 28 16.22 -2.32 -6.53
CA VAL A 28 16.97 -3.13 -7.50
C VAL A 28 18.46 -2.76 -7.46
N GLY A 29 18.80 -1.47 -7.45
CA GLY A 29 20.17 -1.00 -7.34
C GLY A 29 20.88 -1.51 -6.09
N GLU A 30 20.24 -1.39 -4.93
CA GLU A 30 20.79 -1.89 -3.66
C GLU A 30 20.84 -3.43 -3.61
N PHE A 31 19.86 -4.12 -4.18
CA PHE A 31 19.88 -5.58 -4.26
C PHE A 31 21.07 -6.09 -5.10
N MET A 32 21.42 -5.36 -6.17
CA MET A 32 22.55 -5.68 -7.04
C MET A 32 23.90 -5.16 -6.51
N ASN A 33 23.90 -4.36 -5.44
CA ASN A 33 25.13 -3.77 -4.90
C ASN A 33 26.03 -4.85 -4.27
N PRO A 34 27.25 -5.09 -4.81
CA PRO A 34 28.14 -6.14 -4.32
C PRO A 34 28.61 -5.91 -2.89
N LYS A 35 28.54 -4.66 -2.39
CA LYS A 35 28.96 -4.30 -1.02
C LYS A 35 27.97 -4.77 0.05
N HIS A 36 26.71 -5.04 -0.32
CA HIS A 36 25.72 -5.54 0.63
C HIS A 36 25.84 -7.04 0.81
N SER A 37 25.71 -7.50 2.06
CA SER A 37 25.55 -8.93 2.35
C SER A 37 24.22 -9.45 1.82
N ALA A 38 24.09 -10.77 1.67
CA ALA A 38 22.84 -11.40 1.25
C ALA A 38 21.66 -11.05 2.19
N ASP A 39 21.93 -10.87 3.48
CA ASP A 39 20.92 -10.52 4.47
C ASP A 39 20.42 -9.08 4.31
N VAL A 40 21.32 -8.13 4.07
CA VAL A 40 20.94 -6.73 3.80
C VAL A 40 20.11 -6.62 2.52
N ARG A 41 20.53 -7.29 1.44
CA ARG A 41 19.78 -7.32 0.17
C ARG A 41 18.38 -7.91 0.35
N ARG A 42 18.28 -9.02 1.11
CA ARG A 42 16.99 -9.66 1.43
C ARG A 42 16.12 -8.75 2.29
N GLY A 43 16.69 -8.06 3.28
CA GLY A 43 15.93 -7.14 4.12
C GLY A 43 15.37 -5.94 3.34
N ILE A 44 16.13 -5.38 2.40
CA ILE A 44 15.66 -4.34 1.48
C ILE A 44 14.52 -4.86 0.60
N ALA A 45 14.69 -6.03 -0.03
CA ALA A 45 13.64 -6.64 -0.85
C ALA A 45 12.34 -6.93 -0.06
N THR A 46 12.48 -7.38 1.19
CA THR A 46 11.35 -7.60 2.10
C THR A 46 10.64 -6.30 2.44
N ALA A 47 11.36 -5.23 2.83
CA ALA A 47 10.76 -3.93 3.12
C ALA A 47 10.03 -3.34 1.90
N PHE A 48 10.63 -3.48 0.72
CA PHE A 48 10.00 -3.10 -0.55
C PHE A 48 8.69 -3.86 -0.78
N LYS A 49 8.73 -5.19 -0.75
CA LYS A 49 7.56 -6.03 -0.98
C LYS A 49 6.43 -5.73 0.00
N VAL A 50 6.75 -5.63 1.28
CA VAL A 50 5.77 -5.39 2.35
C VAL A 50 5.06 -4.04 2.13
N LEU A 51 5.81 -2.98 1.79
CA LEU A 51 5.19 -1.69 1.48
C LEU A 51 4.32 -1.77 0.21
N VAL A 52 4.82 -2.33 -0.89
CA VAL A 52 4.05 -2.43 -2.16
C VAL A 52 2.74 -3.19 -1.97
N VAL A 53 2.78 -4.33 -1.27
CA VAL A 53 1.60 -5.14 -0.99
C VAL A 53 0.64 -4.41 -0.04
N ARG A 54 1.13 -3.65 0.94
CA ARG A 54 0.26 -2.81 1.77
C ARG A 54 -0.42 -1.73 0.93
N SER A 55 0.34 -1.05 0.07
CA SER A 55 -0.13 0.04 -0.77
C SER A 55 -1.11 -0.40 -1.85
N SER A 56 -1.07 -1.66 -2.30
CA SER A 56 -2.01 -2.18 -3.31
C SER A 56 -3.47 -2.16 -2.84
N ARG A 57 -3.74 -2.03 -1.54
CA ARG A 57 -5.09 -1.82 -0.99
C ARG A 57 -5.79 -0.60 -1.59
N LEU A 58 -5.03 0.39 -2.08
CA LEU A 58 -5.58 1.54 -2.81
C LEU A 58 -6.36 1.13 -4.07
N LEU A 59 -6.08 -0.05 -4.66
CA LEU A 59 -6.83 -0.55 -5.81
C LEU A 59 -8.30 -0.81 -5.47
N SER A 60 -8.60 -1.26 -4.24
CA SER A 60 -9.98 -1.43 -3.78
C SER A 60 -10.69 -0.08 -3.69
N ASP A 61 -10.03 0.93 -3.12
CA ASP A 61 -10.59 2.29 -3.05
C ASP A 61 -10.88 2.84 -4.45
N LEU A 62 -9.96 2.61 -5.41
CA LEU A 62 -10.13 3.01 -6.81
C LEU A 62 -11.29 2.26 -7.49
N ALA A 63 -11.43 0.95 -7.26
CA ALA A 63 -12.55 0.16 -7.80
C ALA A 63 -13.88 0.74 -7.32
N GLU A 64 -14.00 1.07 -6.03
CA GLU A 64 -15.21 1.70 -5.48
C GLU A 64 -15.51 3.07 -6.10
N ARG A 65 -14.49 3.87 -6.47
CA ARG A 65 -14.69 5.16 -7.15
C ARG A 65 -15.27 4.99 -8.55
N CYS A 66 -15.14 3.82 -9.16
CA CYS A 66 -15.77 3.45 -10.42
C CYS A 66 -17.16 2.80 -10.22
N GLY A 67 -17.68 2.74 -9.00
CA GLY A 67 -18.94 2.07 -8.68
C GLY A 67 -18.90 0.58 -9.03
N TRP A 68 -20.06 0.00 -9.38
CA TRP A 68 -20.13 -1.42 -9.77
C TRP A 68 -19.24 -1.76 -10.98
N GLN A 69 -18.96 -0.78 -11.84
CA GLN A 69 -18.10 -0.97 -13.00
C GLN A 69 -16.63 -1.22 -12.61
N GLY A 70 -16.19 -0.75 -11.45
CA GLY A 70 -14.84 -1.07 -10.93
C GLY A 70 -14.67 -2.51 -10.50
N LEU A 71 -15.77 -3.22 -10.21
CA LEU A 71 -15.78 -4.66 -9.89
C LEU A 71 -15.94 -5.54 -11.12
N TYR A 72 -16.14 -4.94 -12.29
CA TYR A 72 -16.29 -5.69 -13.51
C TYR A 72 -14.93 -6.16 -14.02
N ALA A 73 -14.73 -7.49 -14.14
CA ALA A 73 -13.44 -8.09 -14.45
C ALA A 73 -12.76 -7.51 -15.71
N HIS A 74 -13.55 -7.13 -16.72
CA HIS A 74 -13.03 -6.53 -17.95
C HIS A 74 -12.43 -5.14 -17.76
N ASN A 75 -12.79 -4.43 -16.69
CA ASN A 75 -12.14 -3.17 -16.30
C ASN A 75 -10.89 -3.38 -15.44
N GLN A 76 -10.57 -4.64 -15.08
CA GLN A 76 -9.29 -5.11 -14.55
C GLN A 76 -8.83 -4.55 -13.19
N ILE A 77 -9.55 -3.61 -12.57
CA ILE A 77 -9.16 -3.05 -11.27
C ILE A 77 -9.23 -4.13 -10.16
N SER A 78 -10.34 -4.87 -10.09
CA SER A 78 -10.53 -5.97 -9.14
C SER A 78 -9.57 -7.14 -9.40
N GLU A 79 -9.32 -7.48 -10.66
CA GLU A 79 -8.37 -8.52 -11.06
C GLU A 79 -6.93 -8.16 -10.66
N LEU A 80 -6.56 -6.88 -10.84
CA LEU A 80 -5.26 -6.38 -10.41
C LEU A 80 -5.15 -6.43 -8.87
N ALA A 81 -6.20 -6.05 -8.14
CA ALA A 81 -6.22 -6.15 -6.68
C ALA A 81 -6.02 -7.61 -6.20
N SER A 82 -6.71 -8.56 -6.85
CA SER A 82 -6.56 -9.99 -6.59
C SER A 82 -5.13 -10.49 -6.87
N THR A 83 -4.52 -10.03 -7.97
CA THR A 83 -3.12 -10.37 -8.31
C THR A 83 -2.15 -9.88 -7.23
N PHE A 84 -2.32 -8.65 -6.74
CA PHE A 84 -1.48 -8.14 -5.65
C PHE A 84 -1.71 -8.88 -4.32
N GLN A 85 -2.93 -9.38 -4.07
CA GLN A 85 -3.19 -10.24 -2.93
C GLN A 85 -2.43 -11.58 -3.06
N GLY A 86 -2.33 -12.14 -4.26
CA GLY A 86 -1.47 -13.30 -4.51
C GLY A 86 -0.01 -13.04 -4.12
N ASN A 87 0.51 -11.85 -4.45
CA ASN A 87 1.86 -11.41 -4.08
C ASN A 87 2.07 -11.25 -2.56
N SER A 88 1.00 -11.13 -1.76
CA SER A 88 1.13 -11.08 -0.30
C SER A 88 1.54 -12.41 0.32
N VAL A 89 1.36 -13.51 -0.42
CA VAL A 89 1.61 -14.90 0.03
C VAL A 89 2.75 -15.55 -0.77
N ALA A 90 2.73 -15.42 -2.10
CA ALA A 90 3.78 -15.95 -2.97
C ALA A 90 5.14 -15.31 -2.68
N GLU A 91 6.25 -16.00 -2.92
CA GLU A 91 7.62 -15.50 -2.66
C GLU A 91 7.84 -15.02 -1.21
N GLY A 92 7.18 -15.71 -0.26
CA GLY A 92 7.24 -15.45 1.18
C GLY A 92 6.06 -14.61 1.66
N ASP A 93 5.25 -15.21 2.54
CA ASP A 93 4.13 -14.52 3.18
C ASP A 93 4.60 -13.25 3.88
N THR A 94 3.92 -12.13 3.61
CA THR A 94 4.32 -10.80 4.10
C THR A 94 4.45 -10.72 5.61
N LEU A 95 3.63 -11.42 6.39
CA LEU A 95 3.76 -11.46 7.84
C LEU A 95 4.99 -12.27 8.25
N VAL A 96 5.16 -13.46 7.67
CA VAL A 96 6.30 -14.35 7.98
C VAL A 96 7.64 -13.71 7.66
N ILE A 97 7.79 -13.10 6.49
CA ILE A 97 9.04 -12.42 6.11
C ILE A 97 9.27 -11.16 6.95
N SER A 98 8.20 -10.47 7.39
CA SER A 98 8.32 -9.33 8.29
C SER A 98 8.80 -9.75 9.67
N ILE A 99 8.26 -10.85 10.21
CA ILE A 99 8.72 -11.45 11.46
C ILE A 99 10.20 -11.77 11.37
N ARG A 100 10.62 -12.47 10.31
CA ARG A 100 12.03 -12.82 10.12
C ARG A 100 12.92 -11.58 10.09
N LEU A 101 12.59 -10.59 9.26
CA LEU A 101 13.39 -9.37 9.12
C LEU A 101 13.45 -8.59 10.44
N ALA A 102 12.30 -8.30 11.05
CA ALA A 102 12.24 -7.55 12.30
C ALA A 102 13.02 -8.27 13.42
N SER A 103 12.85 -9.58 13.58
CA SER A 103 13.61 -10.37 14.57
C SER A 103 15.12 -10.32 14.32
N GLU A 104 15.57 -10.40 13.06
CA GLU A 104 16.99 -10.29 12.71
C GLU A 104 17.58 -8.90 13.03
N ILE A 105 16.80 -7.82 12.79
CA ILE A 105 17.17 -6.44 13.12
C ILE A 105 17.20 -6.22 14.65
N LEU A 106 16.18 -6.68 15.37
CA LEU A 106 16.08 -6.57 16.84
C LEU A 106 17.24 -7.29 17.54
N MET A 107 17.69 -8.42 17.00
CA MET A 107 18.88 -9.15 17.45
C MET A 107 20.21 -8.51 16.99
N LYS A 108 20.16 -7.39 16.26
CA LYS A 108 21.33 -6.67 15.75
C LYS A 108 22.24 -7.53 14.87
N ARG A 109 21.68 -8.50 14.13
CA ARG A 109 22.46 -9.38 13.24
C ARG A 109 23.09 -8.63 12.08
N TYR A 110 22.37 -7.64 11.55
CA TYR A 110 22.83 -6.72 10.53
C TYR A 110 22.03 -5.41 10.64
N ARG A 111 22.41 -4.41 9.86
CA ARG A 111 21.69 -3.14 9.77
C ARG A 111 21.26 -2.90 8.33
N LEU A 112 20.05 -2.39 8.17
CA LEU A 112 19.58 -1.85 6.91
C LEU A 112 20.16 -0.44 6.67
N PRO A 113 20.10 0.07 5.43
CA PRO A 113 20.47 1.45 5.12
C PRO A 113 19.83 2.44 6.09
N GLN A 114 20.67 3.23 6.75
CA GLN A 114 20.24 4.22 7.74
C GLN A 114 19.52 5.38 7.04
N SER A 115 18.71 6.12 7.79
CA SER A 115 18.06 7.32 7.28
C SER A 115 19.08 8.36 6.86
N VAL A 116 18.85 8.98 5.70
CA VAL A 116 19.63 10.11 5.18
C VAL A 116 19.23 11.41 5.89
N ASP A 117 17.97 11.52 6.31
CA ASP A 117 17.40 12.69 6.99
C ASP A 117 16.70 12.25 8.30
N PRO A 118 17.46 11.96 9.38
CA PRO A 118 16.92 11.38 10.61
C PRO A 118 15.88 12.24 11.34
N GLY A 119 15.80 13.53 11.02
CA GLY A 119 14.82 14.46 11.59
C GLY A 119 13.49 14.48 10.86
N ARG A 120 13.33 13.73 9.76
CA ARG A 120 12.07 13.65 9.02
C ARG A 120 11.03 12.81 9.77
N PRO A 121 9.74 13.15 9.67
CA PRO A 121 8.65 12.39 10.31
C PRO A 121 8.73 10.88 10.09
N LEU A 122 8.98 10.41 8.86
CA LEU A 122 9.02 8.97 8.57
C LEU A 122 10.25 8.27 9.18
N ALA A 123 11.39 8.97 9.27
CA ALA A 123 12.59 8.41 9.90
C ALA A 123 12.41 8.30 11.42
N LEU A 124 11.79 9.31 12.02
CA LEU A 124 11.45 9.29 13.44
C LEU A 124 10.40 8.23 13.76
N TYR A 125 9.43 8.01 12.86
CA TYR A 125 8.45 6.92 12.97
C TYR A 125 9.10 5.54 12.90
N GLU A 126 9.99 5.29 11.93
CA GLU A 126 10.78 4.05 11.85
C GLU A 126 11.51 3.78 13.17
N ASN A 127 12.22 4.79 13.68
CA ASN A 127 12.99 4.65 14.92
C ASN A 127 12.07 4.38 16.12
N GLY A 128 10.98 5.12 16.28
CA GLY A 128 10.09 4.94 17.42
C GLY A 128 9.38 3.59 17.45
N ILE A 129 8.86 3.12 16.30
CA ILE A 129 8.25 1.78 16.22
C ILE A 129 9.28 0.68 16.47
N LEU A 130 10.53 0.87 16.04
CA LEU A 130 11.62 -0.05 16.36
C LEU A 130 11.97 -0.03 17.86
N GLU A 131 12.02 1.14 18.49
CA GLU A 131 12.27 1.31 19.93
C GLU A 131 11.17 0.66 20.79
N GLU A 132 9.91 0.79 20.39
CA GLU A 132 8.79 0.07 21.02
C GLU A 132 8.99 -1.44 20.95
N ALA A 133 9.36 -1.97 19.78
CA ALA A 133 9.60 -3.40 19.59
C ALA A 133 10.82 -3.90 20.41
N VAL A 134 11.89 -3.09 20.50
CA VAL A 134 13.05 -3.37 21.36
C VAL A 134 12.63 -3.40 22.83
N SER A 135 11.82 -2.43 23.27
CA SER A 135 11.32 -2.35 24.64
C SER A 135 10.48 -3.58 25.00
N GLN A 136 9.58 -4.00 24.12
CA GLN A 136 8.81 -5.23 24.30
C GLN A 136 9.70 -6.48 24.31
N MET A 137 10.71 -6.55 23.44
CA MET A 137 11.68 -7.65 23.46
C MET A 137 12.45 -7.72 24.78
N ALA A 138 12.87 -6.58 25.34
CA ALA A 138 13.57 -6.52 26.62
C ALA A 138 12.67 -7.01 27.77
N LEU A 139 11.41 -6.57 27.80
CA LEU A 139 10.41 -7.01 28.80
C LEU A 139 10.17 -8.52 28.74
N THR A 140 10.05 -9.08 27.53
CA THR A 140 9.72 -10.50 27.32
C THR A 140 10.91 -11.44 27.54
N SER A 141 12.13 -10.96 27.26
CA SER A 141 13.38 -11.70 27.53
C SER A 141 13.61 -11.92 29.03
N ASN A 142 13.25 -10.94 29.86
CA ASN A 142 13.33 -11.02 31.32
C ASN A 142 12.33 -12.02 31.94
N LEU A 143 11.28 -12.41 31.21
CA LEU A 143 10.20 -13.27 31.70
C LEU A 143 10.34 -14.74 31.29
N SER A 144 10.99 -15.05 30.16
CA SER A 144 10.98 -16.41 29.60
C SER A 144 12.31 -16.88 28.98
N GLY A 145 13.33 -16.01 28.88
CA GLY A 145 14.67 -16.35 28.40
C GLY A 145 14.78 -16.86 26.95
N SER A 146 13.67 -17.02 26.22
CA SER A 146 13.64 -17.59 24.87
C SER A 146 12.85 -16.71 23.91
N ILE A 147 13.48 -16.40 22.78
CA ILE A 147 12.85 -15.73 21.62
C ILE A 147 11.73 -16.60 21.00
N ARG A 148 11.62 -17.87 21.39
CA ARG A 148 10.53 -18.77 21.00
C ARG A 148 9.47 -18.95 22.11
N GLY A 149 9.55 -18.15 23.18
CA GLY A 149 8.61 -18.20 24.29
C GLY A 149 7.28 -17.51 23.97
N ALA A 150 6.22 -17.91 24.68
CA ALA A 150 4.88 -17.34 24.54
C ALA A 150 4.88 -15.81 24.69
N SER A 151 5.68 -15.26 25.61
CA SER A 151 5.77 -13.81 25.79
C SER A 151 6.32 -13.06 24.57
N TYR A 152 7.29 -13.63 23.85
CA TYR A 152 7.79 -13.04 22.60
C TYR A 152 6.74 -13.14 21.48
N ASN A 153 6.04 -14.29 21.42
CA ASN A 153 4.93 -14.51 20.50
C ASN A 153 3.82 -13.47 20.68
N ASP A 154 3.47 -13.15 21.92
CA ASP A 154 2.34 -12.26 22.21
C ASP A 154 2.74 -10.77 22.18
N GLY A 155 3.97 -10.44 22.60
CA GLY A 155 4.43 -9.06 22.73
C GLY A 155 5.14 -8.48 21.51
N VAL A 156 5.93 -9.30 20.78
CA VAL A 156 6.84 -8.83 19.73
C VAL A 156 6.36 -9.19 18.33
N LEU A 157 5.98 -10.45 18.08
CA LEU A 157 5.58 -10.90 16.74
C LEU A 157 4.46 -10.06 16.08
N PRO A 158 3.42 -9.63 16.81
CA PRO A 158 2.34 -8.82 16.21
C PRO A 158 2.81 -7.47 15.70
N ARG A 159 3.94 -6.95 16.23
CA ARG A 159 4.50 -5.64 15.87
C ARG A 159 5.46 -5.71 14.68
N CYS A 160 6.00 -6.88 14.36
CA CYS A 160 7.05 -7.04 13.35
C CYS A 160 6.65 -6.51 11.97
N ARG A 161 5.38 -6.69 11.57
CA ARG A 161 4.90 -6.15 10.29
C ARG A 161 4.92 -4.62 10.27
N ALA A 162 4.46 -3.96 11.34
CA ALA A 162 4.47 -2.51 11.43
C ALA A 162 5.90 -1.94 11.39
N VAL A 163 6.86 -2.60 12.06
CA VAL A 163 8.29 -2.24 11.99
C VAL A 163 8.78 -2.25 10.54
N VAL A 164 8.52 -3.32 9.80
CA VAL A 164 8.98 -3.46 8.40
C VAL A 164 8.26 -2.51 7.45
N GLU A 165 6.98 -2.23 7.70
CA GLU A 165 6.22 -1.21 6.96
C GLU A 165 6.79 0.20 7.19
N ALA A 166 7.13 0.58 8.43
CA ALA A 166 7.73 1.87 8.74
C ALA A 166 9.12 2.05 8.08
N ILE A 167 9.96 1.01 8.10
CA ILE A 167 11.23 0.97 7.37
C ILE A 167 10.99 1.20 5.88
N GLY A 168 10.03 0.48 5.30
CA GLY A 168 9.67 0.62 3.88
C GLY A 168 9.20 2.03 3.53
N GLN A 169 8.34 2.64 4.34
CA GLN A 169 7.82 3.99 4.12
C GLN A 169 8.94 5.03 4.07
N ARG A 170 9.86 5.01 5.04
CA ARG A 170 11.00 5.92 5.04
C ARG A 170 11.91 5.69 3.85
N MET A 171 12.30 4.44 3.57
CA MET A 171 13.15 4.12 2.42
C MET A 171 12.53 4.55 1.09
N ALA A 172 11.22 4.37 0.93
CA ALA A 172 10.51 4.77 -0.28
C ALA A 172 10.53 6.29 -0.48
N TYR A 173 10.26 7.05 0.57
CA TYR A 173 10.34 8.52 0.54
C TYR A 173 11.76 8.99 0.19
N GLU A 174 12.77 8.46 0.86
CA GLU A 174 14.17 8.84 0.64
C GLU A 174 14.64 8.46 -0.77
N ALA A 175 14.28 7.27 -1.26
CA ALA A 175 14.58 6.84 -2.62
C ALA A 175 13.95 7.76 -3.69
N ALA A 176 12.67 8.13 -3.49
CA ALA A 176 11.97 9.04 -4.39
C ALA A 176 12.59 10.45 -4.38
N LYS A 177 12.89 10.98 -3.19
CA LYS A 177 13.57 12.27 -3.02
C LYS A 177 14.96 12.27 -3.66
N ALA A 178 15.73 11.20 -3.49
CA ALA A 178 17.09 11.09 -4.02
C ALA A 178 17.16 11.01 -5.55
N GLN A 179 16.14 10.43 -6.21
CA GLN A 179 16.08 10.41 -7.68
C GLN A 179 15.80 11.80 -8.28
N GLY A 180 15.21 12.72 -7.51
CA GLY A 180 15.01 14.12 -7.89
C GLY A 180 13.98 14.36 -9.00
N ASN A 181 13.40 13.31 -9.58
CA ASN A 181 12.36 13.40 -10.62
C ASN A 181 10.93 13.27 -10.08
N VAL A 182 10.77 12.92 -8.80
CA VAL A 182 9.48 12.95 -8.09
C VAL A 182 9.30 14.34 -7.49
N ILE A 183 8.23 15.03 -7.90
CA ILE A 183 7.98 16.41 -7.47
C ILE A 183 7.63 16.49 -5.99
N THR A 184 7.90 17.64 -5.37
CA THR A 184 7.68 17.86 -3.92
C THR A 184 6.24 17.60 -3.50
N GLU A 185 5.24 18.01 -4.29
CA GLU A 185 3.82 17.84 -3.98
C GLU A 185 3.42 16.35 -3.89
N VAL A 186 4.09 15.49 -4.67
CA VAL A 186 3.90 14.03 -4.61
C VAL A 186 4.51 13.47 -3.32
N LEU A 187 5.73 13.90 -2.98
CA LEU A 187 6.41 13.51 -1.75
C LEU A 187 5.63 13.95 -0.50
N ASP A 188 5.12 15.18 -0.50
CA ASP A 188 4.31 15.76 0.58
C ASP A 188 3.02 14.96 0.79
N LEU A 189 2.33 14.58 -0.30
CA LEU A 189 1.12 13.78 -0.19
C LEU A 189 1.42 12.35 0.30
N PHE A 190 2.52 11.75 -0.16
CA PHE A 190 2.95 10.42 0.29
C PHE A 190 3.26 10.45 1.80
N GLU A 191 4.10 11.38 2.27
CA GLU A 191 4.47 11.51 3.68
C GLU A 191 3.23 11.79 4.56
N ALA A 192 2.38 12.73 4.16
CA ALA A 192 1.17 13.04 4.91
C ALA A 192 0.17 11.86 4.94
N SER A 193 0.11 11.06 3.88
CA SER A 193 -0.70 9.83 3.84
C SER A 193 -0.16 8.75 4.77
N CYS A 194 1.17 8.55 4.82
CA CYS A 194 1.81 7.63 5.76
C CYS A 194 1.56 8.06 7.21
N ILE A 195 1.68 9.36 7.51
CA ILE A 195 1.38 9.92 8.83
C ILE A 195 -0.08 9.64 9.22
N ARG A 196 -1.02 9.79 8.28
CA ARG A 196 -2.43 9.53 8.58
C ARG A 196 -2.71 8.06 8.90
N GLU A 197 -1.96 7.12 8.32
CA GLU A 197 -2.14 5.68 8.57
C GLU A 197 -1.87 5.27 10.03
N ASP A 198 -1.06 6.03 10.77
CA ASP A 198 -0.82 5.83 12.21
C ASP A 198 -0.84 7.17 12.96
N SER A 199 -1.94 7.92 12.81
CA SER A 199 -2.07 9.24 13.43
C SER A 199 -1.91 9.19 14.96
N SER A 200 -2.21 8.05 15.60
CA SER A 200 -2.02 7.81 17.03
C SER A 200 -0.57 8.02 17.44
N TRP A 201 0.36 7.32 16.78
CA TRP A 201 1.77 7.40 17.12
C TRP A 201 2.30 8.84 16.99
N PHE A 202 1.96 9.53 15.89
CA PHE A 202 2.41 10.90 15.67
C PHE A 202 1.85 11.90 16.69
N VAL A 203 0.60 11.71 17.13
CA VAL A 203 0.02 12.55 18.19
C VAL A 203 0.71 12.31 19.54
N GLU A 204 0.96 11.06 19.90
CA GLU A 204 1.66 10.69 21.14
C GLU A 204 3.10 11.22 21.19
N HIS A 205 3.76 11.32 20.03
CA HIS A 205 5.13 11.83 19.90
C HIS A 205 5.21 13.33 19.58
N GLY A 206 4.10 14.07 19.71
CA GLY A 206 4.11 15.54 19.67
C GLY A 206 4.17 16.18 18.27
N TYR A 207 3.85 15.45 17.20
CA TYR A 207 3.85 15.98 15.82
C TYR A 207 2.65 16.89 15.51
N GLY A 208 1.73 17.04 16.46
CA GLY A 208 0.58 17.91 16.36
C GLY A 208 -0.69 17.24 16.86
N THR A 209 -1.80 17.96 16.77
CA THR A 209 -3.11 17.42 17.10
C THR A 209 -3.68 16.62 15.92
N ARG A 210 -4.66 15.75 16.19
CA ARG A 210 -5.40 15.04 15.12
C ARG A 210 -5.97 16.00 14.06
N SER A 211 -6.43 17.18 14.46
CA SER A 211 -6.91 18.21 13.52
C SER A 211 -5.79 18.76 12.66
N MET A 212 -4.62 19.04 13.25
CA MET A 212 -3.47 19.54 12.51
C MET A 212 -2.97 18.52 11.48
N LEU A 213 -2.90 17.23 11.83
CA LEU A 213 -2.51 16.18 10.90
C LEU A 213 -3.50 16.09 9.73
N TRP A 214 -4.80 16.20 10.00
CA TRP A 214 -5.85 16.24 8.98
C TRP A 214 -5.72 17.46 8.05
N ASP A 215 -5.49 18.64 8.62
CA ASP A 215 -5.35 19.88 7.85
C ASP A 215 -4.08 19.89 6.99
N ASN A 216 -2.98 19.34 7.51
CA ASN A 216 -1.73 19.19 6.76
C ASN A 216 -1.93 18.31 5.54
N GLU A 217 -2.60 17.19 5.70
CA GLU A 217 -2.84 16.31 4.57
C GLU A 217 -3.88 16.88 3.60
N LYS A 218 -4.93 17.55 4.09
CA LYS A 218 -5.86 18.31 3.24
C LYS A 218 -5.10 19.33 2.39
N ARG A 219 -4.10 20.00 2.94
CA ARG A 219 -3.23 20.94 2.21
C ARG A 219 -2.41 20.23 1.13
N ALA A 220 -1.79 19.09 1.46
CA ALA A 220 -1.04 18.29 0.49
C ALA A 220 -1.92 17.84 -0.70
N TYR A 221 -3.15 17.37 -0.43
CA TYR A 221 -4.11 17.09 -1.51
C TYR A 221 -4.47 18.33 -2.32
N GLY A 222 -4.71 19.47 -1.65
CA GLY A 222 -5.05 20.72 -2.31
C GLY A 222 -3.95 21.21 -3.26
N ASN A 223 -2.68 21.02 -2.88
CA ASN A 223 -1.53 21.38 -3.69
C ASN A 223 -1.33 20.44 -4.89
N LEU A 224 -1.59 19.14 -4.71
CA LEU A 224 -1.41 18.15 -5.78
C LEU A 224 -2.58 18.12 -6.78
N LEU A 225 -3.80 18.46 -6.35
CA LEU A 225 -5.01 18.36 -7.18
C LEU A 225 -4.92 19.09 -8.53
N PRO A 226 -4.42 20.35 -8.61
CA PRO A 226 -4.24 21.04 -9.90
C PRO A 226 -3.32 20.30 -10.87
N LEU A 227 -2.43 19.45 -10.36
CA LEU A 227 -1.46 18.68 -11.15
C LEU A 227 -2.01 17.34 -11.64
N LEU A 228 -3.25 16.97 -11.28
CA LEU A 228 -3.88 15.69 -11.63
C LEU A 228 -3.76 15.34 -13.12
N PRO A 229 -4.07 16.22 -14.09
CA PRO A 229 -3.93 15.88 -15.51
C PRO A 229 -2.49 15.49 -15.86
N SER A 230 -1.52 16.27 -15.39
CA SER A 230 -0.09 15.99 -15.65
C SER A 230 0.38 14.69 -15.00
N LEU A 231 -0.11 14.34 -13.80
CA LEU A 231 0.21 13.09 -13.12
C LEU A 231 -0.29 11.88 -13.92
N VAL A 232 -1.50 11.96 -14.46
CA VAL A 232 -2.08 10.91 -15.30
C VAL A 232 -1.27 10.72 -16.59
N ASP A 233 -0.86 11.82 -17.23
CA ASP A 233 -0.03 11.76 -18.44
C ASP A 233 1.36 11.17 -18.13
N ARG A 234 1.99 11.58 -17.02
CA ARG A 234 3.30 11.06 -16.58
C ARG A 234 3.29 9.58 -16.24
N ALA A 235 2.16 9.06 -15.73
CA ALA A 235 2.01 7.63 -15.47
C ALA A 235 2.15 6.80 -16.76
N ASN A 236 1.93 7.41 -17.93
CA ASN A 236 2.10 6.81 -19.25
C ASN A 236 1.46 5.42 -19.40
N ALA A 237 0.36 5.19 -18.68
CA ALA A 237 -0.29 3.89 -18.60
C ALA A 237 -1.24 3.64 -19.79
N LYS A 238 -1.57 4.67 -20.58
CA LYS A 238 -2.59 4.62 -21.63
C LYS A 238 -2.38 3.49 -22.64
N ALA A 239 -1.12 3.18 -22.98
CA ALA A 239 -0.78 2.11 -23.92
C ALA A 239 -1.06 0.69 -23.39
N TYR A 240 -1.20 0.53 -22.07
CA TYR A 240 -1.39 -0.76 -21.40
C TYR A 240 -2.81 -0.98 -20.89
N ILE A 241 -3.68 0.04 -20.96
CA ILE A 241 -5.05 -0.05 -20.47
C ILE A 241 -5.94 -0.68 -21.55
N THR A 242 -6.48 -1.86 -21.24
CA THR A 242 -7.48 -2.54 -22.07
C THR A 242 -8.91 -2.43 -21.52
N ALA A 243 -9.07 -1.73 -20.38
CA ALA A 243 -10.35 -1.57 -19.70
C ALA A 243 -11.35 -0.77 -20.56
N PRO A 244 -12.55 -1.29 -20.86
CA PRO A 244 -13.52 -0.59 -21.70
C PRO A 244 -14.09 0.68 -21.03
N LEU A 245 -14.05 0.79 -19.70
CA LEU A 245 -14.56 1.95 -18.95
C LEU A 245 -13.84 3.28 -19.29
N VAL A 246 -12.63 3.24 -19.85
CA VAL A 246 -11.87 4.47 -20.14
C VAL A 246 -12.43 5.30 -21.28
N ASP A 247 -13.27 4.69 -22.13
CA ASP A 247 -13.89 5.36 -23.27
C ASP A 247 -15.36 4.92 -23.42
N GLU A 248 -16.26 5.89 -23.53
CA GLU A 248 -17.70 5.61 -23.57
C GLU A 248 -18.10 4.78 -24.81
N THR A 249 -17.41 4.98 -25.93
CA THR A 249 -17.66 4.23 -27.17
C THR A 249 -17.18 2.79 -27.03
N CYS A 250 -16.00 2.58 -26.45
CA CYS A 250 -15.48 1.27 -26.09
C CYS A 250 -16.45 0.53 -25.16
N MET A 251 -16.95 1.19 -24.11
CA MET A 251 -17.89 0.59 -23.17
C MET A 251 -19.20 0.18 -23.86
N LYS A 252 -19.78 1.03 -24.71
CA LYS A 252 -20.99 0.69 -25.48
C LYS A 252 -20.77 -0.47 -26.44
N THR A 253 -19.64 -0.48 -27.14
CA THR A 253 -19.26 -1.54 -28.08
C THR A 253 -19.08 -2.86 -27.34
N PHE A 254 -18.40 -2.82 -26.21
CA PHE A 254 -18.17 -3.96 -25.34
C PHE A 254 -19.50 -4.55 -24.82
N ILE A 255 -20.41 -3.72 -24.29
CA ILE A 255 -21.72 -4.19 -23.79
C ILE A 255 -22.53 -4.88 -24.90
N LYS A 256 -22.51 -4.33 -26.12
CA LYS A 256 -23.22 -4.92 -27.28
C LYS A 256 -22.65 -6.27 -27.72
N ALA A 257 -21.38 -6.54 -27.42
CA ALA A 257 -20.72 -7.80 -27.76
C ALA A 257 -20.97 -8.90 -26.72
N LEU A 258 -21.54 -8.57 -25.56
CA LEU A 258 -21.85 -9.57 -24.53
C LEU A 258 -23.00 -10.49 -24.98
N PRO A 259 -22.95 -11.79 -24.67
CA PRO A 259 -24.06 -12.70 -24.90
C PRO A 259 -25.34 -12.18 -24.23
N ALA A 260 -26.40 -12.02 -25.02
CA ALA A 260 -27.73 -11.72 -24.50
C ALA A 260 -28.45 -13.04 -24.21
N PHE A 261 -28.86 -13.23 -22.96
CA PHE A 261 -29.78 -14.31 -22.60
C PHE A 261 -31.21 -13.77 -22.70
N GLY A 262 -31.92 -14.17 -23.75
CA GLY A 262 -33.36 -13.96 -23.86
C GLY A 262 -34.10 -15.19 -23.34
N ALA A 263 -35.27 -15.00 -22.74
CA ALA A 263 -36.18 -16.11 -22.51
C ALA A 263 -36.55 -16.72 -23.88
N SER A 264 -36.32 -18.03 -24.04
CA SER A 264 -37.03 -18.76 -25.09
C SER A 264 -38.53 -18.64 -24.81
N ARG A 265 -39.38 -18.68 -25.84
CA ARG A 265 -40.84 -18.81 -25.66
C ARG A 265 -41.22 -20.04 -24.81
N ASP A 266 -40.30 -20.98 -24.66
CA ASP A 266 -40.45 -22.20 -23.85
C ASP A 266 -40.02 -22.04 -22.38
N ASP A 267 -39.41 -20.92 -21.99
CA ASP A 267 -38.95 -20.66 -20.61
C ASP A 267 -40.06 -20.07 -19.72
N VAL A 268 -41.27 -19.88 -20.26
CA VAL A 268 -42.45 -19.60 -19.45
C VAL A 268 -42.84 -20.90 -18.77
N ILE A 269 -42.26 -21.15 -17.59
CA ILE A 269 -42.83 -22.11 -16.64
C ILE A 269 -44.26 -21.63 -16.39
N ALA A 270 -45.23 -22.36 -16.96
CA ALA A 270 -46.64 -22.15 -16.68
C ALA A 270 -46.79 -22.02 -15.16
N GLU A 271 -47.42 -20.93 -14.70
CA GLU A 271 -47.76 -20.73 -13.29
C GLU A 271 -48.52 -21.97 -12.79
N GLN A 272 -47.80 -22.91 -12.19
CA GLN A 272 -48.44 -23.88 -11.33
C GLN A 272 -48.73 -23.12 -10.06
N ALA A 273 -49.99 -22.66 -9.96
CA ALA A 273 -50.55 -22.10 -8.75
C ALA A 273 -50.08 -22.94 -7.55
N PRO A 274 -49.57 -22.31 -6.47
CA PRO A 274 -49.08 -23.06 -5.33
C PRO A 274 -50.20 -23.94 -4.80
N LYS A 275 -49.99 -25.26 -4.83
CA LYS A 275 -50.88 -26.20 -4.13
C LYS A 275 -50.81 -25.83 -2.65
N SER A 276 -51.88 -25.19 -2.17
CA SER A 276 -52.18 -24.98 -0.77
C SER A 276 -51.87 -26.25 0.01
N ARG A 277 -50.90 -26.18 0.92
CA ARG A 277 -50.72 -27.18 1.97
C ARG A 277 -51.57 -26.73 3.16
N LEU A 278 -52.83 -27.14 3.15
CA LEU A 278 -53.52 -27.59 4.35
C LEU A 278 -53.48 -29.12 4.35
#